data_AF-A0A6I3SNW7-F1
#
_entry.id   AF-A0A6I3SNW7-F1
#
_cell.length_a   1.000
_cell.length_b   1.000
_cell.length_c   1.000
_cell.angle_alpha   90.00
_cell.angle_beta   90.00
_cell.angle_gamma   90.00
#
_symmetry.space_group_name_H-M   'P 1'
#
loop_
_entity.id
_entity.type
_entity.pdbx_description
1 polymer ?
#
loop_
_entity_poly.entity_id
_entity_poly.type
_entity_poly.pdbx_seq_one_letter_code
_entity_poly.pdbx_strand_id
1 'polypeptide(L)'
;MLDVVRKALLAGLGALTLTKERAESLVDELVKKGEMSKEDASKIVSELLEKSKEQREVVADTIKTEFHRVRNDFGFVTRKEYEALEARIAKIEEKLGMSTPPEVVIDADPQSKEDKDPESGQS
;
A
#
# COMPACT_ATOMS: atom_id res chain seq x y z
N MET A 1 -19.75 -7.08 10.64
CA MET A 1 -18.47 -6.98 9.89
C MET A 1 -18.24 -5.57 9.33
N LEU A 2 -19.12 -5.03 8.49
CA LEU A 2 -19.00 -3.67 7.90
C LEU A 2 -18.79 -2.53 8.92
N ASP A 3 -19.47 -2.59 10.07
CA ASP A 3 -19.31 -1.56 11.11
C ASP A 3 -17.92 -1.54 11.74
N VAL A 4 -17.24 -2.69 11.84
CA VAL A 4 -15.88 -2.77 12.39
C VAL A 4 -14.89 -2.15 11.42
N VAL A 5 -15.06 -2.39 10.12
CA VAL A 5 -14.23 -1.78 9.06
C VAL A 5 -14.43 -0.27 9.00
N ARG A 6 -15.68 0.22 9.07
CA ARG A 6 -15.95 1.67 9.15
C ARG A 6 -15.33 2.30 10.38
N LYS A 7 -15.46 1.67 11.55
CA LYS A 7 -14.85 2.16 12.79
C LYS A 7 -13.32 2.16 12.71
N ALA A 8 -12.71 1.13 12.12
CA ALA A 8 -11.27 1.07 11.91
C ALA A 8 -10.79 2.16 10.95
N LEU A 9 -11.53 2.43 9.87
CA LEU A 9 -11.23 3.52 8.94
C LEU A 9 -11.37 4.90 9.59
N LEU A 10 -12.45 5.14 10.35
CA LEU A 10 -12.66 6.40 11.08
C LEU A 10 -11.60 6.62 12.16
N ALA A 11 -11.26 5.57 12.91
CA ALA A 11 -10.18 5.62 13.90
C ALA A 11 -8.81 5.84 13.24
N GLY A 12 -8.56 5.20 12.10
CA GLY A 12 -7.35 5.41 11.29
C GLY A 12 -7.26 6.84 10.77
N LEU A 13 -8.33 7.39 10.22
CA LEU A 13 -8.39 8.80 9.81
C LEU A 13 -8.19 9.74 11.00
N GLY A 14 -8.79 9.45 12.16
CA GLY A 14 -8.59 10.23 13.38
C GLY A 14 -7.14 10.21 13.88
N ALA A 15 -6.49 9.04 13.89
CA ALA A 15 -5.09 8.89 14.30
C ALA A 15 -4.11 9.55 13.31
N LEU A 16 -4.43 9.54 12.01
CA LEU A 16 -3.65 10.20 10.97
C LEU A 16 -3.81 11.73 11.00
N THR A 17 -5.02 12.22 11.30
CA THR A 17 -5.35 13.65 11.40
C THR A 17 -5.06 14.28 12.76
N LEU A 18 -4.57 13.49 13.73
CA LEU A 18 -4.05 14.02 14.98
C LEU A 18 -2.81 14.88 14.69
N THR A 19 -3.03 16.19 14.60
CA THR A 19 -1.97 17.21 14.47
C THR A 19 -1.76 17.92 15.80
N LYS A 20 -0.68 18.69 15.88
CA LYS A 20 -0.38 19.52 17.05
C LYS A 20 -1.54 20.45 17.37
N GLU A 21 -2.12 21.11 16.37
CA GLU A 21 -3.24 22.04 16.54
C GLU A 21 -4.50 21.35 17.08
N ARG A 22 -4.76 20.11 16.65
CA ARG A 22 -5.89 19.32 17.15
C ARG A 22 -5.69 18.88 18.59
N ALA A 23 -4.47 18.46 18.95
CA ALA A 23 -4.13 18.11 20.31
C ALA A 23 -4.20 19.34 21.25
N GLU A 24 -3.64 20.48 20.82
CA GLU A 24 -3.70 21.75 21.56
C GLU A 24 -5.13 22.19 21.81
N SER A 25 -6.01 22.13 20.80
CA SER A 25 -7.42 22.50 20.94
C SER A 25 -8.16 21.64 21.97
N LEU A 26 -7.93 20.33 22.00
CA LEU A 26 -8.59 19.42 22.96
C LEU A 26 -8.16 19.72 24.39
N VAL A 27 -6.87 19.98 24.56
CA VAL A 27 -6.27 20.22 25.86
C VAL A 27 -6.64 21.62 26.37
N ASP A 28 -6.71 22.62 25.49
CA ASP A 28 -7.19 23.97 25.81
C ASP A 28 -8.65 23.99 26.31
N GLU A 29 -9.51 23.12 25.79
CA GLU A 29 -10.88 22.98 26.30
C GLU A 29 -10.92 22.47 27.74
N LEU A 30 -10.04 21.54 28.09
CA LEU A 30 -9.91 21.00 29.45
C LEU A 30 -9.33 22.04 30.41
N VAL A 31 -8.37 22.85 29.96
CA VAL A 31 -7.86 23.99 30.74
C VAL A 31 -8.96 25.03 30.99
N LYS A 32 -9.76 25.37 29.96
CA LYS A 32 -10.88 26.32 30.08
C LYS A 32 -11.95 25.85 31.07
N LYS A 33 -12.17 24.53 31.15
CA LYS A 33 -13.08 23.92 32.14
C LYS A 33 -12.51 23.86 33.55
N GLY A 34 -11.23 24.25 33.73
CA GLY A 34 -10.53 24.19 35.02
C GLY A 34 -10.11 22.78 35.42
N GLU A 35 -10.22 21.80 34.52
CA GLU A 35 -9.87 20.39 34.77
C GLU A 35 -8.36 20.14 34.65
N MET A 36 -7.60 21.12 34.15
CA MET A 36 -6.17 20.98 33.89
C MET A 36 -5.44 22.33 33.94
N SER A 37 -4.18 22.33 34.36
CA SER A 37 -3.30 23.49 34.31
C SER A 37 -2.70 23.68 32.90
N LYS A 38 -2.32 24.91 32.53
CA LYS A 38 -1.64 25.17 31.26
C LYS A 38 -0.28 24.45 31.13
N GLU A 39 0.37 24.20 32.25
CA GLU A 39 1.67 23.52 32.29
C GLU A 39 1.54 22.03 31.99
N ASP A 40 0.52 21.38 32.57
CA ASP A 40 0.23 19.96 32.31
C ASP A 40 -0.29 19.75 30.89
N ALA A 41 -1.06 20.72 30.38
CA ALA A 41 -1.54 20.75 29.01
C ALA A 41 -0.41 20.63 27.97
N SER A 42 0.60 21.48 28.09
CA SER A 42 1.75 21.51 27.15
C SER A 42 2.56 20.20 27.18
N LYS A 43 2.71 19.61 28.36
CA LYS A 43 3.39 18.31 28.53
C LYS A 43 2.63 17.19 27.83
N ILE A 44 1.31 17.10 28.07
CA ILE A 44 0.47 16.05 27.48
C ILE A 44 0.45 16.16 25.94
N VAL A 45 0.34 17.37 25.39
CA VAL A 45 0.40 17.57 23.93
C VAL A 45 1.72 17.06 23.36
N SER A 46 2.84 17.39 24.02
CA SER A 46 4.17 16.98 23.57
C SER A 46 4.34 15.46 23.63
N GLU A 47 3.97 14.83 24.75
CA GLU A 47 4.03 13.38 24.92
C GLU A 47 3.13 12.64 23.92
N LEU A 48 1.93 13.16 23.65
CA LEU A 48 0.99 12.55 22.72
C LEU A 48 1.50 12.61 21.27
N LEU A 49 2.12 13.74 20.88
CA LEU A 49 2.73 13.89 19.58
C LEU A 49 3.96 12.99 19.40
N GLU A 50 4.77 12.84 20.44
CA GLU A 50 5.95 11.98 20.43
C GLU A 50 5.55 10.50 20.32
N LYS A 51 4.63 10.03 21.17
CA LYS A 51 4.06 8.67 21.07
C LYS A 51 3.40 8.40 19.71
N SER A 52 2.68 9.39 19.17
CA SER A 52 2.04 9.25 17.86
C SER A 52 3.07 9.02 16.75
N LYS A 53 4.21 9.73 16.78
CA LYS A 53 5.30 9.51 15.81
C LYS A 53 5.88 8.12 15.93
N GLU A 54 6.19 7.69 17.14
CA GLU A 54 6.78 6.37 17.41
C GLU A 54 5.83 5.24 16.97
N GLN A 55 4.53 5.35 17.29
CA GLN A 55 3.53 4.38 16.85
C GLN A 55 3.34 4.34 15.33
N ARG A 56 3.42 5.49 14.64
CA ARG A 56 3.35 5.55 13.18
C ARG A 56 4.51 4.81 12.52
N GLU A 57 5.72 4.91 13.09
CA GLU A 57 6.90 4.23 12.57
C GLU A 57 6.77 2.70 12.71
N VAL A 58 6.36 2.22 13.89
CA VAL A 58 6.12 0.78 14.13
C VAL A 58 5.06 0.22 13.18
N VAL A 59 3.95 0.95 12.98
CA VAL A 59 2.90 0.55 12.04
C VAL A 59 3.42 0.54 10.61
N ALA A 60 4.18 1.56 10.19
CA ALA A 60 4.75 1.64 8.86
C ALA A 60 5.69 0.47 8.57
N ASP A 61 6.54 0.10 9.53
CA ASP A 61 7.47 -1.02 9.38
C ASP A 61 6.77 -2.38 9.40
N THR A 62 5.71 -2.53 10.19
CA THR A 62 4.85 -3.73 10.15
C THR A 62 4.23 -3.87 8.77
N ILE A 63 3.65 -2.79 8.21
CA ILE A 63 3.06 -2.80 6.87
C ILE A 63 4.11 -3.15 5.81
N LYS A 64 5.32 -2.57 5.86
CA LYS A 64 6.40 -2.89 4.91
C LYS A 64 6.80 -4.36 4.97
N THR A 65 6.87 -4.92 6.17
CA THR A 65 7.25 -6.32 6.40
C THR A 65 6.18 -7.27 5.85
N GLU A 66 4.91 -7.03 6.21
CA GLU A 66 3.79 -7.82 5.70
C GLU A 66 3.65 -7.69 4.18
N PHE A 67 3.88 -6.50 3.63
CA PHE A 67 3.87 -6.30 2.18
C PHE A 67 5.01 -7.04 1.48
N HIS A 68 6.21 -7.09 2.07
CA HIS A 68 7.30 -7.93 1.55
C HIS A 68 6.97 -9.42 1.62
N ARG A 69 6.32 -9.86 2.70
CA ARG A 69 5.89 -11.25 2.86
C ARG A 69 4.86 -11.64 1.80
N VAL A 70 3.80 -10.85 1.65
CA VAL A 70 2.79 -11.04 0.60
C VAL A 70 3.43 -11.02 -0.78
N ARG A 71 4.38 -10.11 -1.03
CA ARG A 71 5.13 -10.08 -2.29
C ARG A 71 5.83 -11.40 -2.59
N ASN A 72 6.55 -11.94 -1.60
CA ASN A 72 7.31 -13.16 -1.75
C ASN A 72 6.40 -14.40 -1.87
N ASP A 73 5.34 -14.45 -1.06
CA ASP A 73 4.43 -15.60 -0.99
C ASP A 73 3.54 -15.71 -2.24
N PHE A 74 3.18 -14.58 -2.86
CA PHE A 74 2.32 -14.52 -4.05
C PHE A 74 3.08 -14.25 -5.36
N GLY A 75 4.41 -14.18 -5.33
CA GLY A 75 5.26 -14.06 -6.53
C GLY A 75 5.17 -12.69 -7.24
N PHE A 76 4.76 -11.64 -6.54
CA PHE A 76 4.71 -10.31 -7.14
C PHE A 76 6.13 -9.74 -7.31
N VAL A 77 6.46 -9.20 -8.49
CA VAL A 77 7.73 -8.52 -8.75
C VAL A 77 7.52 -7.02 -8.87
N THR A 78 8.49 -6.23 -8.39
CA THR A 78 8.45 -4.77 -8.59
C THR A 78 8.82 -4.42 -10.03
N ARG A 79 8.37 -3.24 -10.49
CA ARG A 79 8.76 -2.72 -11.82
C ARG A 79 10.28 -2.65 -11.98
N LYS A 80 11.00 -2.25 -10.94
CA LYS A 80 12.47 -2.17 -10.96
C LYS A 80 13.13 -3.54 -11.14
N GLU A 81 12.60 -4.58 -10.48
CA GLU A 81 13.08 -5.95 -10.64
C GLU A 81 12.78 -6.50 -12.03
N TYR A 82 11.59 -6.17 -12.57
CA TYR A 82 11.21 -6.51 -13.94
C TYR A 82 12.14 -5.85 -14.96
N GLU A 83 12.37 -4.54 -14.87
CA GLU A 83 13.29 -3.81 -15.76
C GLU A 83 14.73 -4.33 -15.67
N ALA A 84 15.18 -4.70 -14.46
CA ALA A 84 16.50 -5.32 -14.28
C ALA A 84 16.59 -6.71 -14.94
N LEU A 85 15.50 -7.47 -14.91
CA LEU A 85 15.41 -8.76 -15.60
C LEU A 85 15.39 -8.57 -17.13
N GLU A 86 14.58 -7.63 -17.62
CA GLU A 86 14.50 -7.27 -19.05
C GLU A 86 15.87 -6.83 -19.59
N ALA A 87 16.59 -5.98 -18.86
CA ALA A 87 17.94 -5.56 -19.24
C ALA A 87 18.95 -6.74 -19.26
N ARG A 88 18.82 -7.70 -18.33
CA ARG A 88 19.65 -8.92 -18.35
C ARG A 88 19.33 -9.79 -19.55
N ILE A 89 18.05 -9.94 -19.90
CA ILE A 89 17.58 -10.71 -21.04
C ILE A 89 18.11 -10.07 -22.34
N ALA A 90 17.91 -8.78 -22.54
CA ALA A 90 18.39 -8.05 -23.73
C ALA A 90 19.90 -8.24 -23.95
N LYS A 91 20.69 -8.20 -22.87
CA LYS A 91 22.15 -8.43 -22.94
C LYS A 91 22.52 -9.87 -23.31
N ILE A 92 21.70 -10.84 -22.94
CA ILE A 92 21.92 -12.24 -23.31
C ILE A 92 21.52 -12.45 -24.78
N GLU A 93 20.39 -11.89 -25.20
CA GLU A 93 19.91 -11.93 -26.58
C GLU A 93 20.93 -11.32 -27.55
N GLU A 94 21.52 -10.16 -27.19
CA GLU A 94 22.59 -9.51 -27.95
C GLU A 94 23.80 -10.45 -28.12
N LYS A 95 24.25 -11.10 -27.05
CA LYS A 95 25.38 -12.03 -27.09
C LYS A 95 25.12 -13.27 -27.92
N LEU A 96 23.86 -13.69 -28.02
CA LEU A 96 23.43 -14.84 -28.80
C LEU A 96 23.08 -14.47 -30.26
N GLY A 97 23.17 -13.18 -30.63
CA GLY A 97 22.83 -12.71 -31.98
C GLY A 97 21.33 -12.76 -32.27
N MET A 98 20.48 -12.81 -31.24
CA MET A 98 19.02 -12.80 -31.38
C MET A 98 18.57 -11.34 -31.55
N SER A 99 18.41 -10.90 -32.81
CA SER A 99 18.03 -9.53 -33.17
C SER A 99 16.53 -9.24 -33.02
N THR A 100 15.73 -10.23 -32.60
CA THR A 100 14.29 -10.11 -32.39
C THR A 100 13.93 -10.88 -31.12
N PRO A 101 13.47 -10.21 -30.06
CA PRO A 101 12.99 -10.91 -28.86
C PRO A 101 11.87 -11.88 -29.26
N PRO A 102 11.89 -13.13 -28.79
CA PRO A 102 10.79 -14.06 -29.01
C PRO A 102 9.49 -13.43 -28.49
N GLU A 103 8.42 -13.56 -29.26
CA GLU A 103 7.10 -13.04 -28.90
C GLU A 103 6.70 -13.58 -27.52
N VAL A 104 6.61 -12.69 -26.52
CA VAL A 104 6.26 -13.06 -25.15
C VAL A 104 4.75 -13.32 -25.11
N VAL A 105 4.37 -14.58 -25.33
CA VAL A 105 3.00 -15.04 -25.11
C VAL A 105 2.79 -15.16 -23.61
N ILE A 106 2.30 -14.08 -22.99
CA ILE A 106 1.73 -14.15 -21.64
C ILE A 106 0.38 -14.82 -21.83
N ASP A 107 0.18 -16.01 -21.24
CA ASP A 107 -1.08 -16.75 -21.31
C ASP A 107 -2.25 -15.81 -21.00
N ALA A 108 -2.87 -15.31 -22.08
CA ALA A 108 -4.12 -14.61 -22.01
C ALA A 108 -5.17 -15.66 -21.62
N ASP A 109 -5.95 -15.32 -20.61
CA ASP A 109 -7.21 -15.94 -20.20
C ASP A 109 -7.71 -17.09 -21.12
N PRO A 110 -7.82 -18.34 -20.60
CA PRO A 110 -8.23 -19.49 -21.40
C PRO A 110 -9.65 -19.36 -22.01
N GLN A 111 -10.42 -18.31 -21.73
CA GLN A 111 -11.78 -18.13 -22.24
C GLN A 111 -11.94 -17.41 -23.60
N SER A 112 -10.86 -17.05 -24.31
CA SER A 112 -11.00 -16.39 -25.64
C SER A 112 -11.11 -17.34 -26.85
N LYS A 113 -11.31 -18.64 -26.62
CA LYS A 113 -11.54 -19.64 -27.69
C LYS A 113 -12.91 -20.31 -27.60
N GLU A 114 -13.97 -19.54 -27.71
CA GLU A 114 -15.30 -20.06 -28.03
C GLU A 114 -16.03 -19.06 -28.93
N ASP A 115 -15.65 -19.04 -30.20
CA ASP A 115 -16.51 -18.65 -31.33
C ASP A 115 -15.94 -19.37 -32.57
N LYS A 116 -16.01 -20.71 -32.54
CA LYS A 116 -16.12 -21.49 -33.77
C LYS A 116 -17.59 -21.75 -33.97
N ASP A 117 -18.24 -20.90 -34.76
CA ASP A 117 -19.52 -21.28 -35.38
C ASP A 117 -19.25 -22.43 -36.36
N PRO A 118 -19.93 -23.59 -36.21
CA PRO A 118 -20.01 -24.60 -37.24
C PRO A 118 -21.15 -24.22 -38.22
N GLU A 119 -20.92 -24.50 -39.50
CA GLU A 119 -21.96 -24.63 -40.54
C GLU A 119 -22.86 -23.41 -40.84
N SER A 120 -22.65 -22.80 -42.00
CA SER A 120 -23.77 -22.62 -42.93
C SER A 120 -23.31 -22.65 -44.38
N GLY A 121 -23.98 -23.50 -45.16
CA GLY A 121 -24.27 -23.21 -46.56
C GLY A 121 -23.33 -23.81 -47.59
N GLN A 122 -23.65 -25.04 -48.01
CA GLN A 122 -23.50 -25.43 -49.41
C GLN A 122 -24.09 -24.34 -50.33
N SER A 123 -23.35 -23.96 -51.37
CA SER A 123 -23.85 -23.61 -52.70
C SER A 123 -22.70 -23.67 -53.69
#